data_AF-Q099M5-F1
#
_entry.id   AF-Q099M5-F1
#
_cell.length_a   1.000
_cell.length_b   1.000
_cell.length_c   1.000
_cell.angle_alpha   90.00
_cell.angle_beta   90.00
_cell.angle_gamma   90.00
#
_symmetry.space_group_name_H-M   'P 1'
#
loop_
_entity.id
_entity.type
_entity.pdbx_description
1 polymer ?
#
loop_
_entity_poly.entity_id
_entity_poly.type
_entity_poly.pdbx_seq_one_letter_code
_entity_poly.pdbx_strand_id
1 'polypeptide(L)'
;MITNCRCGSGRPKELCHGKLPDAELRRALLDHPIANTAEKRLETYCHFTPADHTSQKARLRARILIATTPAGVMHYPVGLIHEGRFLRPMSIDGVAYLDDGWVSVEMMLTPSIRACIYFRDKKEPSGLWRLGTYELDVEAFLSGDPFGSLFALPAEGTKVCFFHHTTDAGAQGIDGSLRFLPSKWNFQGLTELVSPHHAYFTNVAKLIGPNDMLEVGMAPEGTIAGLITDDGQVFKHEVYRLAPKDRAETIRVWVDWSLIAPNPLILHDPRSNIVPGAGGAFSWWEVFHPAIFRIPIRPGGSLKLTRRAKRQYEIKRTPDFIAPSGFYAALGTDIPGMYRMWTEKPLEDAEVARPADVGLPDAEWKRIVSMSLSHVIGRNMQAALSVGAHGRAAPHGP
;
A
#
# COMPACT_ATOMS: atom_id res chain seq x y z
N MET A 1 -27.65 10.35 17.14
CA MET A 1 -26.80 9.20 16.76
C MET A 1 -25.36 9.61 16.99
N ILE A 2 -24.61 8.84 17.77
CA ILE A 2 -23.17 9.07 17.94
C ILE A 2 -22.49 8.65 16.63
N THR A 3 -21.70 9.54 16.04
CA THR A 3 -20.96 9.25 14.82
C THR A 3 -19.52 8.90 15.16
N ASN A 4 -19.01 7.79 14.62
CA ASN A 4 -17.61 7.40 14.81
C ASN A 4 -16.66 8.35 14.09
N CYS A 5 -15.45 8.47 14.60
CA CYS A 5 -14.39 9.26 13.97
C CYS A 5 -13.92 8.59 12.68
N ARG A 6 -13.82 9.38 11.59
CA ARG A 6 -13.37 8.88 10.28
C ARG A 6 -11.86 8.66 10.17
N CYS A 7 -11.09 8.78 11.26
CA CYS A 7 -9.73 8.25 11.28
C CYS A 7 -9.68 6.72 11.29
N GLY A 8 -10.83 6.08 11.54
CA GLY A 8 -10.99 4.64 11.63
C GLY A 8 -10.61 4.05 12.99
N SER A 9 -10.43 4.87 14.03
CA SER A 9 -10.14 4.38 15.38
C SER A 9 -11.25 3.53 16.00
N GLY A 10 -12.47 3.56 15.43
CA GLY A 10 -13.69 3.01 16.01
C GLY A 10 -14.28 3.85 17.14
N ARG A 11 -13.61 4.95 17.56
CA ARG A 11 -14.05 5.79 18.68
C ARG A 11 -15.11 6.80 18.24
N PRO A 12 -16.00 7.24 19.15
CA PRO A 12 -16.86 8.40 18.93
C PRO A 12 -16.06 9.62 18.49
N LYS A 13 -16.60 10.38 17.52
CA LYS A 13 -15.94 11.56 16.94
C LYS A 13 -15.54 12.58 18.01
N GLU A 14 -16.37 12.77 19.02
CA GLU A 14 -16.19 13.71 20.12
C GLU A 14 -15.03 13.33 21.06
N LEU A 15 -14.70 12.05 21.15
CA LEU A 15 -13.65 11.50 22.03
C LEU A 15 -12.34 11.18 21.27
N CYS A 16 -12.27 11.56 20.00
CA CYS A 16 -11.13 11.28 19.14
C CYS A 16 -10.60 12.59 18.55
N HIS A 17 -10.98 12.91 17.31
CA HIS A 17 -10.50 14.12 16.63
C HIS A 17 -11.53 15.28 16.65
N GLY A 18 -12.49 15.25 17.56
CA GLY A 18 -13.47 16.31 17.78
C GLY A 18 -14.20 16.71 16.49
N LYS A 19 -14.23 18.01 16.20
CA LYS A 19 -14.95 18.58 15.05
C LYS A 19 -14.11 18.79 13.79
N LEU A 20 -12.91 18.20 13.71
CA LEU A 20 -12.05 18.40 12.53
C LEU A 20 -12.81 18.06 11.23
N PRO A 21 -12.76 18.94 10.21
CA PRO A 21 -13.21 18.63 8.87
C PRO A 21 -12.42 17.45 8.29
N ASP A 22 -13.05 16.66 7.43
CA ASP A 22 -12.43 15.45 6.85
C ASP A 22 -11.10 15.72 6.14
N ALA A 23 -10.97 16.86 5.44
CA ALA A 23 -9.72 17.25 4.79
C ALA A 23 -8.60 17.52 5.82
N GLU A 24 -8.91 18.24 6.90
CA GLU A 24 -7.95 18.52 7.97
C GLU A 24 -7.60 17.26 8.76
N LEU A 25 -8.57 16.37 8.98
CA LEU A 25 -8.35 15.08 9.62
C LEU A 25 -7.46 14.18 8.76
N ARG A 26 -7.74 14.05 7.46
CA ARG A 26 -6.88 13.29 6.54
C ARG A 26 -5.45 13.83 6.58
N ARG A 27 -5.30 15.15 6.48
CA ARG A 27 -4.00 15.81 6.58
C ARG A 27 -3.35 15.50 7.92
N ALA A 28 -4.04 15.63 9.05
CA ALA A 28 -3.48 15.33 10.36
C ALA A 28 -3.03 13.86 10.50
N LEU A 29 -3.71 12.92 9.84
CA LEU A 29 -3.34 11.50 9.84
C LEU A 29 -2.14 11.19 8.93
N LEU A 30 -1.98 11.92 7.83
CA LEU A 30 -0.84 11.80 6.93
C LEU A 30 0.39 12.58 7.43
N ASP A 31 0.15 13.73 8.05
CA ASP A 31 1.17 14.61 8.61
C ASP A 31 1.62 14.15 10.00
N HIS A 32 0.94 13.17 10.63
CA HIS A 32 1.21 12.78 12.01
C HIS A 32 2.69 12.38 12.17
N PRO A 33 3.50 13.22 12.82
CA PRO A 33 4.87 12.90 13.16
C PRO A 33 4.83 12.24 14.52
N ILE A 34 5.36 11.04 14.69
CA ILE A 34 5.82 10.70 16.03
C ILE A 34 7.28 11.08 16.08
N ALA A 35 7.47 12.26 16.69
CA ALA A 35 8.59 12.63 17.53
C ALA A 35 10.02 12.58 16.95
N ASN A 36 10.47 13.72 16.39
CA ASN A 36 11.42 14.56 17.12
C ASN A 36 11.50 15.99 16.54
N THR A 37 10.72 16.92 17.11
CA THR A 37 10.78 18.35 16.76
C THR A 37 12.10 19.03 17.17
N ALA A 38 13.03 18.32 17.81
CA ALA A 38 14.36 18.82 18.13
C ALA A 38 15.30 18.87 16.90
N GLU A 39 15.11 18.03 15.87
CA GLU A 39 16.12 17.85 14.80
C GLU A 39 15.66 18.15 13.36
N LYS A 40 14.42 18.58 13.12
CA LYS A 40 13.88 18.82 11.75
C LYS A 40 14.05 17.63 10.78
N ARG A 41 14.02 16.39 11.28
CA ARG A 41 14.04 15.18 10.44
C ARG A 41 12.61 14.74 10.12
N LEU A 42 12.32 14.56 8.83
CA LEU A 42 11.11 13.92 8.33
C LEU A 42 11.38 12.41 8.35
N GLU A 43 10.91 11.72 9.38
CA GLU A 43 10.93 10.26 9.42
C GLU A 43 9.63 9.72 8.82
N THR A 44 9.76 8.81 7.86
CA THR A 44 8.65 8.22 7.11
C THR A 44 7.92 7.20 8.01
N TYR A 45 6.65 7.49 8.30
CA TYR A 45 5.62 6.59 8.85
C TYR A 45 6.09 5.40 9.67
N CYS A 46 6.30 5.53 10.99
CA CYS A 46 6.28 4.32 11.81
C CYS A 46 6.08 4.49 13.31
N HIS A 47 5.07 5.24 13.74
CA HIS A 47 4.65 5.05 15.12
C HIS A 47 3.16 5.30 15.29
N PHE A 48 2.47 4.28 15.80
CA PHE A 48 1.26 4.47 16.58
C PHE A 48 1.27 3.45 17.71
N THR A 49 1.34 3.95 18.94
CA THR A 49 0.94 3.18 20.10
C THR A 49 -0.58 3.00 19.97
N PRO A 50 -1.11 1.77 19.91
CA PRO A 50 -2.55 1.55 19.85
C PRO A 50 -3.18 2.00 21.17
N ALA A 51 -3.47 3.29 21.28
CA ALA A 51 -4.28 3.81 22.37
C ALA A 51 -5.70 3.26 22.14
N ASP A 52 -6.14 2.32 22.99
CA ASP A 52 -7.48 1.73 23.12
C ASP A 52 -8.32 1.67 21.83
N HIS A 53 -7.74 1.12 20.75
CA HIS A 53 -8.55 0.75 19.59
C HIS A 53 -9.31 -0.53 19.95
N THR A 54 -10.62 -0.53 19.69
CA THR A 54 -11.40 -1.76 19.79
C THR A 54 -10.90 -2.73 18.72
N SER A 55 -10.33 -3.86 19.13
CA SER A 55 -10.04 -4.93 18.18
C SER A 55 -11.33 -5.61 17.75
N GLN A 56 -11.49 -5.88 16.47
CA GLN A 56 -12.63 -6.61 15.94
C GLN A 56 -12.19 -7.74 15.02
N LYS A 57 -12.92 -8.84 15.07
CA LYS A 57 -12.82 -9.92 14.09
C LYS A 57 -13.82 -9.68 12.97
N ALA A 58 -13.39 -9.82 11.73
CA ALA A 58 -14.24 -9.64 10.57
C ALA A 58 -13.92 -10.69 9.51
N ARG A 59 -14.89 -10.96 8.63
CA ARG A 59 -14.66 -11.69 7.38
C ARG A 59 -14.60 -10.67 6.25
N LEU A 60 -13.50 -10.70 5.51
CA LEU A 60 -13.26 -9.78 4.39
C LEU A 60 -13.16 -10.59 3.10
N ARG A 61 -13.43 -9.94 1.97
CA ARG A 61 -12.99 -10.45 0.67
C ARG A 61 -11.64 -9.84 0.34
N ALA A 62 -10.63 -10.65 0.08
CA ALA A 62 -9.29 -10.20 -0.28
C ALA A 62 -8.94 -10.55 -1.72
N ARG A 63 -8.18 -9.68 -2.37
CA ARG A 63 -7.46 -9.97 -3.61
C ARG A 63 -5.97 -10.01 -3.30
N ILE A 64 -5.37 -11.17 -3.39
CA ILE A 64 -3.98 -11.42 -2.99
C ILE A 64 -3.16 -11.80 -4.21
N LEU A 65 -2.08 -11.07 -4.46
CA LEU A 65 -1.06 -11.43 -5.44
C LEU A 65 0.04 -12.24 -4.73
N ILE A 66 0.30 -13.42 -5.26
CA ILE A 66 1.42 -14.27 -4.85
C ILE A 66 2.49 -14.16 -5.92
N ALA A 67 3.63 -13.58 -5.56
CA ALA A 67 4.74 -13.30 -6.46
C ALA A 67 6.07 -13.63 -5.78
N THR A 68 7.11 -13.84 -6.58
CA THR A 68 8.49 -13.94 -6.08
C THR A 68 9.13 -12.56 -6.05
N THR A 69 9.90 -12.31 -4.99
CA THR A 69 10.84 -11.21 -4.87
C THR A 69 12.25 -11.79 -4.66
N PRO A 70 13.31 -10.96 -4.69
CA PRO A 70 14.64 -11.40 -4.28
C PRO A 70 14.71 -11.96 -2.85
N ALA A 71 13.73 -11.64 -1.99
CA ALA A 71 13.62 -12.19 -0.63
C ALA A 71 12.90 -13.55 -0.57
N GLY A 72 12.18 -13.97 -1.63
CA GLY A 72 11.36 -15.18 -1.65
C GLY A 72 9.92 -14.92 -2.06
N VAL A 73 9.00 -15.79 -1.63
CA VAL A 73 7.57 -15.67 -1.96
C VAL A 73 6.90 -14.61 -1.10
N MET A 74 6.18 -13.69 -1.75
CA MET A 74 5.42 -12.62 -1.13
C MET A 74 3.92 -12.83 -1.32
N HIS A 75 3.16 -12.65 -0.24
CA HIS A 75 1.70 -12.58 -0.26
C HIS A 75 1.28 -11.12 -0.14
N TYR A 76 0.98 -10.48 -1.26
CA TYR A 76 0.62 -9.07 -1.33
C TYR A 76 -0.90 -8.91 -1.45
N PRO A 77 -1.61 -8.45 -0.40
CA PRO A 77 -3.00 -8.05 -0.50
C PRO A 77 -3.10 -6.78 -1.37
N VAL A 78 -3.53 -6.94 -2.62
CA VAL A 78 -3.73 -5.83 -3.57
C VAL A 78 -4.91 -4.95 -3.15
N GLY A 79 -5.87 -5.54 -2.45
CA GLY A 79 -6.97 -4.84 -1.81
C GLY A 79 -7.90 -5.76 -1.03
N LEU A 80 -8.68 -5.15 -0.15
CA LEU A 80 -9.62 -5.78 0.76
C LEU A 80 -10.98 -5.11 0.63
N ILE A 81 -12.06 -5.90 0.66
CA ILE A 81 -13.44 -5.41 0.68
C ILE A 81 -14.16 -5.92 1.93
N HIS A 82 -14.86 -5.02 2.59
CA HIS A 82 -15.73 -5.31 3.73
C HIS A 82 -16.89 -4.33 3.74
N GLU A 83 -18.12 -4.83 3.88
CA GLU A 83 -19.34 -4.01 4.01
C GLU A 83 -19.48 -2.88 2.98
N GLY A 84 -19.19 -3.19 1.70
CA GLY A 84 -19.29 -2.19 0.61
C GLY A 84 -18.20 -1.10 0.68
N ARG A 85 -17.10 -1.37 1.37
CA ARG A 85 -15.93 -0.50 1.46
C ARG A 85 -14.69 -1.25 0.99
N PHE A 86 -13.81 -0.55 0.29
CA PHE A 86 -12.55 -1.06 -0.23
C PHE A 86 -11.37 -0.33 0.42
N LEU A 87 -10.33 -1.07 0.76
CA LEU A 87 -9.03 -0.53 1.18
C LEU A 87 -7.91 -1.26 0.46
N ARG A 88 -6.83 -0.51 0.22
CA ARG A 88 -5.52 -1.08 -0.11
C ARG A 88 -4.61 -0.92 1.11
N PRO A 89 -3.80 -1.93 1.45
CA PRO A 89 -2.77 -1.78 2.47
C PRO A 89 -1.78 -0.65 2.13
N MET A 90 -1.29 0.03 3.16
CA MET A 90 -0.19 0.99 3.07
C MET A 90 1.18 0.33 3.26
N SER A 91 1.20 -0.79 3.99
CA SER A 91 2.41 -1.60 4.19
C SER A 91 2.07 -3.08 4.26
N ILE A 92 3.09 -3.93 4.16
CA ILE A 92 3.05 -5.32 4.60
C ILE A 92 4.17 -5.52 5.62
N ASP A 93 3.79 -5.72 6.87
CA ASP A 93 4.71 -5.71 8.02
C ASP A 93 5.26 -7.12 8.31
N GLY A 94 4.56 -8.15 7.84
CA GLY A 94 4.97 -9.53 8.03
C GLY A 94 4.09 -10.53 7.31
N VAL A 95 4.69 -11.64 6.91
CA VAL A 95 3.99 -12.83 6.41
C VAL A 95 4.46 -14.00 7.25
N ALA A 96 3.52 -14.74 7.83
CA ALA A 96 3.81 -15.96 8.56
C ALA A 96 3.14 -17.16 7.88
N TYR A 97 3.88 -18.25 7.79
CA TYR A 97 3.35 -19.55 7.38
C TYR A 97 3.13 -20.36 8.67
N LEU A 98 1.88 -20.66 8.94
CA LEU A 98 1.43 -21.38 10.11
C LEU A 98 1.22 -22.86 9.74
N ASP A 99 1.05 -23.69 10.77
CA ASP A 99 0.74 -25.10 10.60
C ASP A 99 -0.54 -25.31 9.76
N ASP A 100 -0.68 -26.50 9.18
CA ASP A 100 -1.85 -26.90 8.36
C ASP A 100 -2.12 -26.06 7.10
N GLY A 101 -1.12 -25.27 6.69
CA GLY A 101 -1.17 -24.42 5.50
C GLY A 101 -1.93 -23.12 5.73
N TRP A 102 -1.98 -22.59 6.94
CA TRP A 102 -2.49 -21.24 7.17
C TRP A 102 -1.41 -20.20 6.86
N VAL A 103 -1.83 -19.07 6.31
CA VAL A 103 -0.99 -17.90 6.06
C VAL A 103 -1.58 -16.72 6.80
N SER A 104 -0.76 -16.00 7.54
CA SER A 104 -1.12 -14.70 8.12
C SER A 104 -0.34 -13.58 7.44
N VAL A 105 -1.01 -12.48 7.16
CA VAL A 105 -0.37 -11.27 6.62
C VAL A 105 -0.70 -10.10 7.54
N GLU A 106 0.34 -9.54 8.16
CA GLU A 106 0.31 -8.33 9.00
C GLU A 106 0.50 -7.10 8.11
N MET A 107 -0.29 -6.06 8.31
CA MET A 107 -0.27 -4.85 7.45
C MET A 107 -0.82 -3.62 8.15
N MET A 108 -0.46 -2.44 7.66
CA MET A 108 -1.22 -1.20 7.88
C MET A 108 -2.28 -1.02 6.80
N LEU A 109 -3.52 -0.72 7.20
CA LEU A 109 -4.62 -0.39 6.29
C LEU A 109 -4.85 1.13 6.16
N THR A 110 -4.48 1.88 7.19
CA THR A 110 -4.45 3.34 7.21
C THR A 110 -3.18 3.76 7.96
N PRO A 111 -2.80 5.06 7.98
CA PRO A 111 -1.65 5.51 8.74
C PRO A 111 -1.69 5.09 10.21
N SER A 112 -2.89 4.97 10.79
CA SER A 112 -3.10 4.71 12.22
C SER A 112 -3.64 3.31 12.54
N ILE A 113 -3.90 2.46 11.55
CA ILE A 113 -4.61 1.19 11.75
C ILE A 113 -3.87 0.02 11.14
N ARG A 114 -3.59 -0.96 12.00
CA ARG A 114 -3.09 -2.28 11.62
C ARG A 114 -4.21 -3.29 11.46
N ALA A 115 -3.95 -4.29 10.62
CA ALA A 115 -4.75 -5.47 10.47
C ALA A 115 -3.87 -6.70 10.31
N CYS A 116 -4.39 -7.85 10.69
CA CYS A 116 -3.84 -9.14 10.34
C CYS A 116 -4.92 -9.97 9.66
N ILE A 117 -4.66 -10.45 8.45
CA ILE A 117 -5.57 -11.36 7.73
C ILE A 117 -5.03 -12.79 7.79
N TYR A 118 -5.93 -13.76 7.85
CA TYR A 118 -5.65 -15.18 7.91
C TYR A 118 -6.43 -15.88 6.80
N PHE A 119 -5.73 -16.73 6.07
CA PHE A 119 -6.36 -17.57 5.05
C PHE A 119 -5.62 -18.88 4.90
N ARG A 120 -6.34 -19.89 4.46
CA ARG A 120 -5.74 -21.18 4.16
C ARG A 120 -5.13 -21.15 2.78
N ASP A 121 -3.83 -21.38 2.73
CA ASP A 121 -3.14 -21.86 1.55
C ASP A 121 -3.66 -23.26 1.20
N LYS A 122 -4.53 -23.29 0.18
CA LYS A 122 -4.92 -24.54 -0.44
C LYS A 122 -3.73 -25.02 -1.28
N LYS A 123 -2.81 -25.72 -0.63
CA LYS A 123 -1.74 -26.48 -1.29
C LYS A 123 -2.34 -27.23 -2.49
N GLU A 124 -1.81 -26.98 -3.69
CA GLU A 124 -1.81 -28.06 -4.69
C GLU A 124 -0.99 -29.23 -4.11
N PRO A 125 -1.22 -30.48 -4.54
CA PRO A 125 -0.44 -31.65 -4.11
C PRO A 125 1.08 -31.48 -4.24
N SER A 126 1.54 -30.50 -5.04
CA SER A 126 2.94 -30.12 -5.26
C SER A 126 3.55 -29.20 -4.19
N GLY A 127 2.75 -28.66 -3.26
CA GLY A 127 3.24 -27.86 -2.12
C GLY A 127 3.71 -26.43 -2.45
N LEU A 128 3.42 -25.90 -3.65
CA LEU A 128 3.71 -24.52 -4.04
C LEU A 128 2.45 -23.86 -4.62
N TRP A 129 2.10 -22.65 -4.16
CA TRP A 129 1.14 -21.81 -4.89
C TRP A 129 1.66 -21.57 -6.30
N ARG A 130 0.75 -21.59 -7.27
CA ARG A 130 1.06 -21.00 -8.57
C ARG A 130 1.20 -19.49 -8.37
N LEU A 131 2.25 -18.89 -8.92
CA LEU A 131 2.35 -17.43 -8.96
C LEU A 131 1.12 -16.87 -9.67
N GLY A 132 0.53 -15.81 -9.12
CA GLY A 132 -0.71 -15.27 -9.65
C GLY A 132 -1.56 -14.54 -8.62
N THR A 133 -2.73 -14.09 -9.08
CA THR A 133 -3.67 -13.36 -8.25
C THR A 133 -4.87 -14.23 -7.88
N TYR A 134 -5.24 -14.18 -6.61
CA TYR A 134 -6.32 -14.95 -6.01
C TYR A 134 -7.35 -14.03 -5.38
N GLU A 135 -8.62 -14.39 -5.52
CA GLU A 135 -9.71 -13.78 -4.77
C GLU A 135 -10.27 -14.81 -3.80
N LEU A 136 -10.33 -14.45 -2.53
CA LEU A 136 -10.76 -15.36 -1.47
C LEU A 136 -11.38 -14.59 -0.30
N ASP A 137 -12.22 -15.28 0.44
CA ASP A 137 -12.62 -14.81 1.76
C ASP A 137 -11.51 -15.09 2.76
N VAL A 138 -11.25 -14.12 3.63
CA VAL A 138 -10.23 -14.18 4.67
C VAL A 138 -10.85 -13.84 6.02
N GLU A 139 -10.29 -14.43 7.07
CA GLU A 139 -10.54 -13.95 8.43
C GLU A 139 -9.59 -12.78 8.72
N ALA A 140 -10.05 -11.78 9.45
CA ALA A 140 -9.25 -10.61 9.75
C ALA A 140 -9.42 -10.18 11.21
N PHE A 141 -8.32 -9.74 11.78
CA PHE A 141 -8.27 -9.02 13.05
C PHE A 141 -7.92 -7.57 12.71
N LEU A 142 -8.85 -6.66 13.01
CA LEU A 142 -8.72 -5.24 12.71
C LEU A 142 -8.57 -4.45 14.00
N SER A 143 -7.63 -3.52 14.03
CA SER A 143 -7.54 -2.51 15.09
C SER A 143 -8.46 -1.34 14.76
N GLY A 144 -9.55 -1.16 15.49
CA GLY A 144 -10.55 -0.13 15.19
C GLY A 144 -11.40 -0.49 13.97
N ASP A 145 -11.91 0.52 13.28
CA ASP A 145 -12.77 0.45 12.09
C ASP A 145 -12.09 1.11 10.86
N PRO A 146 -11.14 0.40 10.20
CA PRO A 146 -10.45 0.96 9.04
C PRO A 146 -11.41 1.22 7.86
N PHE A 147 -12.44 0.40 7.70
CA PHE A 147 -13.38 0.50 6.57
C PHE A 147 -14.37 1.67 6.71
N GLY A 148 -14.59 2.18 7.92
CA GLY A 148 -15.26 3.45 8.20
C GLY A 148 -14.38 4.70 8.01
N SER A 149 -13.10 4.53 7.68
CA SER A 149 -12.14 5.65 7.61
C SER A 149 -12.29 6.56 6.38
N LEU A 150 -11.50 7.63 6.34
CA LEU A 150 -11.32 8.51 5.18
C LEU A 150 -10.53 7.87 4.03
N PHE A 151 -9.85 6.75 4.27
CA PHE A 151 -9.04 6.06 3.28
C PHE A 151 -9.84 5.01 2.50
N ALA A 152 -10.97 4.57 3.07
CA ALA A 152 -11.82 3.54 2.51
C ALA A 152 -12.71 4.09 1.38
N LEU A 153 -12.68 3.42 0.23
CA LEU A 153 -13.47 3.78 -0.95
C LEU A 153 -14.81 3.05 -0.97
N PRO A 154 -15.87 3.65 -1.52
CA PRO A 154 -17.11 2.92 -1.78
C PRO A 154 -16.89 1.74 -2.74
N ALA A 155 -17.55 0.61 -2.46
CA ALA A 155 -17.52 -0.58 -3.29
C ALA A 155 -18.92 -1.20 -3.46
N GLU A 156 -19.18 -1.73 -4.66
CA GLU A 156 -20.40 -2.45 -5.06
C GLU A 156 -19.98 -3.82 -5.61
N GLY A 157 -20.03 -4.86 -4.77
CA GLY A 157 -19.46 -6.16 -5.12
C GLY A 157 -17.94 -6.05 -5.33
N THR A 158 -17.47 -6.31 -6.55
CA THR A 158 -16.05 -6.17 -6.95
C THR A 158 -15.71 -4.79 -7.51
N LYS A 159 -16.71 -3.91 -7.73
CA LYS A 159 -16.49 -2.59 -8.33
C LYS A 159 -16.20 -1.57 -7.26
N VAL A 160 -15.08 -0.86 -7.39
CA VAL A 160 -14.61 0.15 -6.46
C VAL A 160 -14.69 1.54 -7.10
N CYS A 161 -15.20 2.52 -6.36
CA CYS A 161 -15.31 3.90 -6.82
C CYS A 161 -14.02 4.67 -6.55
N PHE A 162 -13.23 4.90 -7.58
CA PHE A 162 -12.04 5.74 -7.56
C PHE A 162 -12.29 7.13 -8.14
N PHE A 163 -11.28 7.99 -8.04
CA PHE A 163 -11.28 9.34 -8.60
C PHE A 163 -10.18 9.50 -9.65
N HIS A 164 -10.45 10.29 -10.68
CA HIS A 164 -9.45 10.74 -11.63
C HIS A 164 -9.48 12.27 -11.72
N HIS A 165 -8.32 12.89 -11.54
CA HIS A 165 -8.14 14.34 -11.60
C HIS A 165 -7.62 14.76 -12.96
N THR A 166 -8.31 15.70 -13.60
CA THR A 166 -8.01 16.14 -14.97
C THR A 166 -8.28 17.64 -15.15
N THR A 167 -7.84 18.18 -16.29
CA THR A 167 -8.28 19.48 -16.78
C THR A 167 -9.73 19.41 -17.24
N ASP A 168 -10.40 20.56 -17.37
CA ASP A 168 -11.78 20.59 -17.90
C ASP A 168 -11.87 20.06 -19.34
N ALA A 169 -10.90 20.42 -20.20
CA ALA A 169 -10.81 19.84 -21.55
C ALA A 169 -10.69 18.31 -21.52
N GLY A 170 -9.91 17.75 -20.58
CA GLY A 170 -9.80 16.30 -20.42
C GLY A 170 -11.11 15.67 -19.93
N ALA A 171 -11.81 16.32 -18.99
CA ALA A 171 -13.12 15.84 -18.52
C ALA A 171 -14.17 15.87 -19.64
N GLN A 172 -14.22 16.94 -20.44
CA GLN A 172 -15.10 17.05 -21.61
C GLN A 172 -14.76 16.00 -22.67
N GLY A 173 -13.46 15.77 -22.93
CA GLY A 173 -13.00 14.73 -23.86
C GLY A 173 -13.42 13.33 -23.42
N ILE A 174 -13.33 13.03 -22.12
CA ILE A 174 -13.80 11.76 -21.54
C ILE A 174 -15.33 11.64 -21.65
N ASP A 175 -16.07 12.71 -21.33
CA ASP A 175 -17.55 12.72 -21.40
C ASP A 175 -18.05 12.50 -22.83
N GLY A 176 -17.44 13.18 -23.81
CA GLY A 176 -17.81 13.09 -25.22
C GLY A 176 -17.39 11.80 -25.91
N SER A 177 -16.21 11.26 -25.57
CA SER A 177 -15.69 10.05 -26.21
C SER A 177 -16.10 8.75 -25.52
N LEU A 178 -16.45 8.80 -24.22
CA LEU A 178 -16.61 7.63 -23.35
C LEU A 178 -15.41 6.67 -23.41
N ARG A 179 -14.22 7.24 -23.60
CA ARG A 179 -12.95 6.51 -23.58
C ARG A 179 -12.03 7.12 -22.55
N PHE A 180 -11.23 6.26 -21.94
CA PHE A 180 -10.13 6.66 -21.08
C PHE A 180 -8.82 6.26 -21.74
N LEU A 181 -7.98 7.24 -22.06
CA LEU A 181 -6.67 7.02 -22.64
C LEU A 181 -5.65 6.82 -21.51
N PRO A 182 -4.81 5.78 -21.58
CA PRO A 182 -3.76 5.61 -20.59
C PRO A 182 -2.68 6.67 -20.75
N SER A 183 -2.05 7.03 -19.64
CA SER A 183 -0.83 7.82 -19.66
C SER A 183 0.34 6.96 -20.10
N LYS A 184 1.16 7.50 -21.01
CA LYS A 184 2.46 6.93 -21.36
C LYS A 184 3.56 7.24 -20.34
N TRP A 185 3.26 8.01 -19.29
CA TRP A 185 4.20 8.37 -18.24
C TRP A 185 3.98 7.51 -17.00
N ASN A 186 5.05 7.26 -16.22
CA ASN A 186 4.95 6.66 -14.88
C ASN A 186 4.03 7.50 -13.97
N PHE A 187 3.63 6.97 -12.81
CA PHE A 187 2.66 7.66 -11.95
C PHE A 187 3.18 8.98 -11.36
N GLN A 188 4.49 9.23 -11.41
CA GLN A 188 5.11 10.51 -11.07
C GLN A 188 5.25 11.48 -12.25
N GLY A 189 4.91 11.06 -13.47
CA GLY A 189 4.87 11.90 -14.67
C GLY A 189 6.24 12.33 -15.22
N LEU A 190 7.30 11.58 -14.94
CA LEU A 190 8.69 11.95 -15.25
C LEU A 190 9.29 11.16 -16.40
N THR A 191 8.89 9.91 -16.52
CA THR A 191 9.53 8.95 -17.40
C THR A 191 8.49 8.28 -18.27
N GLU A 192 8.74 8.27 -19.58
CA GLU A 192 7.90 7.53 -20.52
C GLU A 192 8.08 6.01 -20.29
N LEU A 193 6.96 5.33 -20.19
CA LEU A 193 6.84 3.89 -20.06
C LEU A 193 6.92 3.26 -21.44
N VAL A 194 7.73 2.20 -21.56
CA VAL A 194 7.76 1.39 -22.79
C VAL A 194 6.48 0.57 -22.90
N SER A 195 6.13 -0.15 -21.84
CA SER A 195 4.91 -0.93 -21.67
C SER A 195 4.86 -1.48 -20.25
N PRO A 196 3.69 -1.61 -19.60
CA PRO A 196 2.39 -1.11 -20.03
C PRO A 196 2.28 0.42 -19.88
N HIS A 197 1.34 1.04 -20.60
CA HIS A 197 0.83 2.37 -20.23
C HIS A 197 -0.23 2.19 -19.13
N HIS A 198 -0.52 3.24 -18.37
CA HIS A 198 -1.43 3.13 -17.23
C HIS A 198 -2.54 4.19 -17.24
N ALA A 199 -3.76 3.76 -16.93
CA ALA A 199 -4.78 4.67 -16.44
C ALA A 199 -4.64 4.81 -14.93
N TYR A 200 -4.45 6.04 -14.44
CA TYR A 200 -4.25 6.35 -13.03
C TYR A 200 -5.51 6.91 -12.37
N PHE A 201 -5.80 6.38 -11.19
CA PHE A 201 -6.88 6.79 -10.32
C PHE A 201 -6.37 6.96 -8.89
N THR A 202 -7.17 7.57 -8.02
CA THR A 202 -6.82 7.78 -6.62
C THR A 202 -7.99 7.54 -5.68
N ASN A 203 -7.70 7.34 -4.39
CA ASN A 203 -8.69 7.42 -3.30
C ASN A 203 -8.96 8.86 -2.81
N VAL A 204 -8.24 9.86 -3.35
CA VAL A 204 -8.40 11.27 -3.00
C VAL A 204 -9.54 11.88 -3.82
N ALA A 205 -10.61 12.31 -3.15
CA ALA A 205 -11.80 12.81 -3.84
C ALA A 205 -11.63 14.23 -4.43
N LYS A 206 -10.70 15.01 -3.90
CA LYS A 206 -10.44 16.39 -4.32
C LYS A 206 -9.02 16.79 -3.91
N LEU A 207 -8.32 17.48 -4.80
CA LEU A 207 -7.01 18.08 -4.53
C LEU A 207 -7.23 19.50 -3.98
N ILE A 208 -7.00 19.69 -2.69
CA ILE A 208 -7.21 20.97 -1.99
C ILE A 208 -5.87 21.67 -1.78
N GLY A 209 -4.83 20.93 -1.42
CA GLY A 209 -3.52 21.50 -1.08
C GLY A 209 -2.32 20.66 -1.53
N PRO A 210 -1.11 21.11 -1.19
CA PRO A 210 0.13 20.43 -1.56
C PRO A 210 0.22 18.98 -1.08
N ASN A 211 -0.29 18.65 0.11
CA ASN A 211 -0.22 17.27 0.63
C ASN A 211 -1.07 16.31 -0.20
N ASP A 212 -2.23 16.76 -0.69
CA ASP A 212 -3.05 15.95 -1.60
C ASP A 212 -2.32 15.71 -2.93
N MET A 213 -1.56 16.71 -3.43
CA MET A 213 -0.74 16.56 -4.62
C MET A 213 0.35 15.51 -4.43
N LEU A 214 1.05 15.57 -3.28
CA LEU A 214 2.09 14.60 -2.93
C LEU A 214 1.51 13.18 -2.86
N GLU A 215 0.32 13.01 -2.29
CA GLU A 215 -0.37 11.73 -2.19
C GLU A 215 -0.70 11.12 -3.56
N VAL A 216 -0.92 11.97 -4.59
CA VAL A 216 -1.19 11.54 -5.96
C VAL A 216 0.03 11.62 -6.88
N GLY A 217 1.24 11.66 -6.30
CA GLY A 217 2.50 11.57 -7.05
C GLY A 217 2.90 12.86 -7.77
N MET A 218 2.40 14.02 -7.34
CA MET A 218 2.64 15.33 -7.94
C MET A 218 3.20 16.33 -6.92
N ALA A 219 3.85 17.40 -7.36
CA ALA A 219 4.24 18.49 -6.46
C ALA A 219 4.07 19.88 -7.10
N PRO A 220 3.66 20.92 -6.33
CA PRO A 220 3.56 22.29 -6.83
C PRO A 220 4.85 22.85 -7.43
N GLU A 221 5.99 22.50 -6.84
CA GLU A 221 7.31 22.95 -7.29
C GLU A 221 8.01 21.99 -8.24
N GLY A 222 7.37 20.85 -8.57
CA GLY A 222 7.97 19.85 -9.47
C GLY A 222 9.18 19.15 -8.87
N THR A 223 9.35 19.21 -7.56
CA THR A 223 10.41 18.50 -6.85
C THR A 223 9.85 18.04 -5.52
N ILE A 224 10.00 16.75 -5.22
CA ILE A 224 9.88 16.26 -3.86
C ILE A 224 11.29 16.35 -3.27
N ALA A 225 11.49 17.33 -2.40
CA ALA A 225 12.74 17.44 -1.66
C ALA A 225 12.75 16.39 -0.54
N GLY A 226 13.82 15.59 -0.49
CA GLY A 226 14.18 14.87 0.73
C GLY A 226 13.69 13.44 0.82
N LEU A 227 13.86 12.64 -0.23
CA LEU A 227 13.66 11.20 -0.10
C LEU A 227 14.84 10.64 0.70
N ILE A 228 14.56 10.14 1.89
CA ILE A 228 15.57 9.65 2.83
C ILE A 228 15.60 8.14 2.74
N THR A 229 16.74 7.58 2.35
CA THR A 229 16.99 6.14 2.42
C THR A 229 17.03 5.68 3.87
N ASP A 230 16.88 4.37 4.13
CA ASP A 230 16.90 3.85 5.51
C ASP A 230 18.22 4.14 6.27
N ASP A 231 19.32 4.41 5.55
CA ASP A 231 20.61 4.80 6.11
C ASP A 231 20.84 6.33 6.17
N GLY A 232 19.79 7.12 5.89
CA GLY A 232 19.80 8.57 6.11
C GLY A 232 20.30 9.41 4.93
N GLN A 233 20.54 8.82 3.76
CA GLN A 233 20.95 9.55 2.57
C GLN A 233 19.76 10.32 1.99
N VAL A 234 19.97 11.60 1.69
CA VAL A 234 18.92 12.48 1.18
C VAL A 234 19.05 12.62 -0.33
N PHE A 235 18.05 12.15 -1.06
CA PHE A 235 17.93 12.33 -2.50
C PHE A 235 16.89 13.39 -2.85
N LYS A 236 17.19 14.21 -3.86
CA LYS A 236 16.21 15.12 -4.46
C LYS A 236 15.68 14.48 -5.71
N HIS A 237 14.37 14.28 -5.76
CA HIS A 237 13.70 13.69 -6.91
C HIS A 237 12.77 14.72 -7.54
N GLU A 238 13.00 15.03 -8.81
CA GLU A 238 12.05 15.81 -9.57
C GLU A 238 10.74 15.03 -9.67
N VAL A 239 9.60 15.70 -9.68
CA VAL A 239 8.29 15.08 -9.94
C VAL A 239 7.50 15.98 -10.87
N TYR A 240 6.42 15.47 -11.47
CA TYR A 240 5.56 16.28 -12.32
C TYR A 240 5.07 17.53 -11.58
N ARG A 241 5.46 18.70 -12.12
CA ARG A 241 5.06 20.00 -11.59
C ARG A 241 3.61 20.28 -11.94
N LEU A 242 2.80 20.49 -10.91
CA LEU A 242 1.41 20.85 -11.13
C LEU A 242 0.83 21.61 -9.94
N ALA A 243 0.12 22.71 -10.19
CA ALA A 243 -0.64 23.36 -9.14
C ALA A 243 -2.00 22.66 -8.97
N PRO A 244 -2.59 22.60 -7.76
CA PRO A 244 -3.91 21.99 -7.55
C PRO A 244 -4.99 22.53 -8.49
N LYS A 245 -4.94 23.83 -8.82
CA LYS A 245 -5.88 24.50 -9.73
C LYS A 245 -5.83 23.98 -11.17
N ASP A 246 -4.71 23.39 -11.59
CA ASP A 246 -4.51 22.94 -12.97
C ASP A 246 -5.17 21.58 -13.23
N ARG A 247 -5.71 20.92 -12.19
CA ARG A 247 -6.55 19.72 -12.25
C ARG A 247 -7.86 19.93 -11.48
N ALA A 248 -8.53 21.03 -11.77
CA ALA A 248 -9.76 21.43 -11.09
C ALA A 248 -10.89 20.39 -11.19
N GLU A 249 -10.88 19.56 -12.24
CA GLU A 249 -11.94 18.61 -12.48
C GLU A 249 -11.64 17.23 -11.92
N THR A 250 -12.65 16.67 -11.26
CA THR A 250 -12.60 15.30 -10.76
C THR A 250 -13.76 14.50 -11.33
N ILE A 251 -13.45 13.33 -11.89
CA ILE A 251 -14.45 12.36 -12.32
C ILE A 251 -14.42 11.14 -11.40
N ARG A 252 -15.59 10.55 -11.16
CA ARG A 252 -15.73 9.31 -10.39
C ARG A 252 -15.74 8.13 -11.35
N VAL A 253 -14.96 7.10 -11.05
CA VAL A 253 -14.81 5.95 -11.93
C VAL A 253 -14.94 4.66 -11.12
N TRP A 254 -15.94 3.86 -11.48
CA TRP A 254 -16.16 2.53 -10.94
C TRP A 254 -15.33 1.53 -11.72
N VAL A 255 -14.44 0.83 -11.02
CA VAL A 255 -13.48 -0.09 -11.62
C VAL A 255 -13.64 -1.43 -10.94
N ASP A 256 -13.77 -2.50 -11.72
CA ASP A 256 -13.65 -3.84 -11.16
C ASP A 256 -12.23 -4.02 -10.61
N TRP A 257 -12.13 -4.35 -9.33
CA TRP A 257 -10.85 -4.42 -8.62
C TRP A 257 -9.86 -5.44 -9.21
N SER A 258 -10.32 -6.39 -10.06
CA SER A 258 -9.49 -7.33 -10.79
C SER A 258 -8.62 -6.66 -11.86
N LEU A 259 -8.98 -5.45 -12.28
CA LEU A 259 -8.24 -4.63 -13.24
C LEU A 259 -7.10 -3.83 -12.60
N ILE A 260 -7.08 -3.70 -11.27
CA ILE A 260 -6.08 -2.92 -10.57
C ILE A 260 -4.76 -3.69 -10.51
N ALA A 261 -3.66 -3.06 -10.92
CA ALA A 261 -2.33 -3.62 -10.72
C ALA A 261 -1.81 -3.33 -9.29
N PRO A 262 -0.97 -4.22 -8.74
CA PRO A 262 -0.23 -3.93 -7.50
C PRO A 262 0.65 -2.69 -7.71
N ASN A 263 0.84 -1.92 -6.64
CA ASN A 263 1.84 -0.86 -6.63
C ASN A 263 3.23 -1.45 -6.37
N PRO A 264 4.30 -0.73 -6.75
CA PRO A 264 5.64 -1.11 -6.34
C PRO A 264 5.80 -1.16 -4.82
N LEU A 265 6.78 -1.95 -4.34
CA LEU A 265 7.08 -2.08 -2.91
C LEU A 265 8.50 -1.65 -2.56
N ILE A 266 8.68 -0.98 -1.43
CA ILE A 266 10.00 -0.69 -0.87
C ILE A 266 10.17 -1.55 0.39
N LEU A 267 11.23 -2.36 0.46
CA LEU A 267 11.56 -3.12 1.66
C LEU A 267 12.47 -2.28 2.55
N HIS A 268 11.98 -1.94 3.75
CA HIS A 268 12.72 -1.16 4.72
C HIS A 268 13.54 -2.04 5.67
N ASP A 269 14.77 -1.63 5.94
CA ASP A 269 15.63 -2.23 6.96
C ASP A 269 15.10 -1.91 8.38
N PRO A 270 15.09 -2.84 9.33
CA PRO A 270 14.63 -2.59 10.70
C PRO A 270 15.31 -1.40 11.38
N ARG A 271 16.54 -1.03 11.00
CA ARG A 271 17.22 0.14 11.55
C ARG A 271 16.43 1.45 11.37
N SER A 272 15.57 1.55 10.35
CA SER A 272 14.73 2.73 10.15
C SER A 272 13.44 2.73 10.97
N ASN A 273 13.19 1.70 11.81
CA ASN A 273 11.98 1.63 12.62
C ASN A 273 12.18 0.90 13.94
N ILE A 274 12.22 1.67 15.02
CA ILE A 274 12.13 1.14 16.38
C ILE A 274 10.72 1.43 16.87
N VAL A 275 9.89 0.39 17.03
CA VAL A 275 8.57 0.54 17.66
C VAL A 275 8.65 0.15 19.14
N PRO A 276 8.57 1.12 20.08
CA PRO A 276 8.44 0.81 21.49
C PRO A 276 7.19 -0.06 21.73
N GLY A 277 7.37 -1.20 22.38
CA GLY A 277 6.26 -2.11 22.73
C GLY A 277 5.88 -3.16 21.67
N ALA A 278 6.39 -3.09 20.43
CA ALA A 278 6.16 -4.13 19.41
C ALA A 278 7.25 -5.23 19.40
N GLY A 279 8.05 -5.32 20.46
CA GLY A 279 9.08 -6.36 20.59
C GLY A 279 10.38 -6.08 19.84
N GLY A 280 10.59 -4.85 19.35
CA GLY A 280 11.85 -4.40 18.75
C GLY A 280 11.70 -3.79 17.36
N ALA A 281 12.84 -3.55 16.72
CA ALA A 281 12.92 -3.09 15.34
C ALA A 281 12.59 -4.24 14.36
N PHE A 282 11.79 -3.96 13.34
CA PHE A 282 11.40 -4.96 12.33
C PHE A 282 11.42 -4.36 10.91
N SER A 283 11.62 -5.21 9.90
CA SER A 283 11.52 -4.83 8.48
C SER A 283 10.06 -4.83 8.02
N TRP A 284 9.69 -3.95 7.09
CA TRP A 284 8.37 -3.95 6.46
C TRP A 284 8.47 -3.57 5.00
N TRP A 285 7.44 -3.91 4.23
CA TRP A 285 7.28 -3.45 2.87
C TRP A 285 6.37 -2.23 2.86
N GLU A 286 6.84 -1.09 2.37
CA GLU A 286 5.98 0.05 2.05
C GLU A 286 5.31 -0.17 0.70
N VAL A 287 4.00 0.06 0.62
CA VAL A 287 3.29 0.16 -0.65
C VAL A 287 3.51 1.56 -1.21
N PHE A 288 4.34 1.68 -2.24
CA PHE A 288 4.73 2.99 -2.76
C PHE A 288 3.53 3.72 -3.40
N HIS A 289 3.26 4.95 -2.94
CA HIS A 289 2.07 5.75 -3.29
C HIS A 289 0.77 4.97 -3.16
N PRO A 290 0.36 4.56 -1.94
CA PRO A 290 -0.77 3.64 -1.75
C PRO A 290 -2.10 4.24 -2.23
N ALA A 291 -2.19 5.57 -2.28
CA ALA A 291 -3.33 6.32 -2.81
C ALA A 291 -3.49 6.25 -4.33
N ILE A 292 -2.45 5.87 -5.09
CA ILE A 292 -2.51 5.80 -6.57
C ILE A 292 -2.84 4.39 -7.02
N PHE A 293 -3.93 4.23 -7.77
CA PHE A 293 -4.39 2.98 -8.37
C PHE A 293 -4.16 3.02 -9.87
N ARG A 294 -3.69 1.91 -10.44
CA ARG A 294 -3.32 1.85 -11.85
C ARG A 294 -3.94 0.67 -12.56
N ILE A 295 -4.40 0.90 -13.80
CA ILE A 295 -4.87 -0.14 -14.71
C ILE A 295 -3.90 -0.22 -15.89
N PRO A 296 -3.16 -1.33 -16.04
CA PRO A 296 -2.21 -1.51 -17.13
C PRO A 296 -2.92 -1.79 -18.47
N ILE A 297 -2.53 -1.05 -19.49
CA ILE A 297 -3.12 -1.05 -20.83
C ILE A 297 -1.99 -1.07 -21.86
N ARG A 298 -2.17 -1.78 -22.98
CA ARG A 298 -1.22 -1.79 -24.09
C ARG A 298 -0.99 -0.36 -24.61
N PRO A 299 0.25 -0.01 -25.01
CA PRO A 299 0.52 1.25 -25.71
C PRO A 299 -0.43 1.46 -26.90
N GLY A 300 -0.99 2.67 -27.02
CA GLY A 300 -2.01 3.01 -28.03
C GLY A 300 -3.42 2.49 -27.76
N GLY A 301 -3.60 1.64 -26.74
CA GLY A 301 -4.89 1.11 -26.32
C GLY A 301 -5.75 2.12 -25.53
N SER A 302 -6.98 1.71 -25.21
CA SER A 302 -7.89 2.53 -24.37
C SER A 302 -8.83 1.68 -23.54
N LEU A 303 -9.35 2.26 -22.45
CA LEU A 303 -10.47 1.68 -21.72
C LEU A 303 -11.79 2.26 -22.23
N LYS A 304 -12.81 1.41 -22.30
CA LYS A 304 -14.18 1.82 -22.60
C LYS A 304 -14.90 2.21 -21.32
N LEU A 305 -15.66 3.30 -21.38
CA LEU A 305 -16.46 3.80 -20.27
C LEU A 305 -17.95 3.61 -20.55
N THR A 306 -18.71 3.29 -19.51
CA THR A 306 -20.16 3.40 -19.50
C THR A 306 -20.56 4.51 -18.54
N ARG A 307 -21.38 5.46 -18.99
CA ARG A 307 -21.85 6.55 -18.14
C ARG A 307 -22.84 6.02 -17.10
N ARG A 308 -22.59 6.29 -15.82
CA ARG A 308 -23.53 6.05 -14.71
C ARG A 308 -24.31 7.31 -14.36
N ALA A 309 -23.65 8.45 -14.36
CA ALA A 309 -24.23 9.78 -14.14
C ALA A 309 -23.30 10.85 -14.74
N LYS A 310 -23.64 12.13 -14.59
CA LYS A 310 -22.76 13.24 -14.98
C LYS A 310 -21.41 13.12 -14.25
N ARG A 311 -20.32 13.02 -15.01
CA ARG A 311 -18.94 12.82 -14.51
C ARG A 311 -18.77 11.58 -13.63
N GLN A 312 -19.62 10.57 -13.82
CA GLN A 312 -19.49 9.26 -13.17
C GLN A 312 -19.55 8.15 -14.20
N TYR A 313 -18.53 7.31 -14.22
CA TYR A 313 -18.35 6.27 -15.22
C TYR A 313 -18.06 4.92 -14.60
N GLU A 314 -18.24 3.87 -15.39
CA GLU A 314 -17.77 2.52 -15.10
C GLU A 314 -16.79 2.10 -16.19
N ILE A 315 -15.63 1.58 -15.80
CA ILE A 315 -14.65 1.00 -16.71
C ILE A 315 -15.09 -0.40 -17.11
N LYS A 316 -15.05 -0.67 -18.42
CA LYS A 316 -15.19 -2.00 -18.98
C LYS A 316 -13.82 -2.53 -19.36
N ARG A 317 -13.56 -3.79 -19.02
CA ARG A 317 -12.38 -4.52 -19.50
C ARG A 317 -12.37 -4.52 -21.02
N THR A 318 -11.24 -4.17 -21.62
CA THR A 318 -11.02 -4.20 -23.07
C THR A 318 -9.95 -5.24 -23.41
N PRO A 319 -9.84 -5.66 -24.68
CA PRO A 319 -8.72 -6.50 -25.12
C PRO A 319 -7.34 -5.86 -24.92
N ASP A 320 -7.28 -4.53 -24.72
CA ASP A 320 -6.05 -3.78 -24.49
C ASP A 320 -5.55 -3.89 -23.04
N PHE A 321 -6.37 -4.39 -22.12
CA PHE A 321 -5.98 -4.62 -20.73
C PHE A 321 -4.88 -5.70 -20.65
N ILE A 322 -3.86 -5.42 -19.85
CA ILE A 322 -2.77 -6.36 -19.56
C ILE A 322 -3.00 -6.93 -18.15
N ALA A 323 -3.11 -8.24 -18.01
CA ALA A 323 -3.24 -8.83 -16.68
C ALA A 323 -1.97 -8.56 -15.86
N PRO A 324 -2.07 -8.02 -14.63
CA PRO A 324 -0.90 -7.82 -13.79
C PRO A 324 -0.29 -9.18 -13.42
N SER A 325 1.02 -9.34 -13.62
CA SER A 325 1.77 -10.56 -13.30
C SER A 325 2.78 -10.38 -12.16
N GLY A 326 3.04 -9.15 -11.73
CA GLY A 326 4.05 -8.84 -10.72
C GLY A 326 4.07 -7.36 -10.34
N PHE A 327 5.11 -6.95 -9.63
CA PHE A 327 5.36 -5.58 -9.20
C PHE A 327 6.87 -5.29 -9.16
N TYR A 328 7.24 -4.01 -9.24
CA TYR A 328 8.61 -3.59 -8.97
C TYR A 328 8.86 -3.56 -7.46
N ALA A 329 10.07 -3.93 -7.06
CA ALA A 329 10.50 -3.81 -5.69
C ALA A 329 11.92 -3.25 -5.59
N ALA A 330 12.21 -2.57 -4.48
CA ALA A 330 13.54 -2.08 -4.11
C ALA A 330 13.81 -2.25 -2.61
N LEU A 331 15.08 -2.23 -2.20
CA LEU A 331 15.45 -1.98 -0.80
C LEU A 331 15.43 -0.48 -0.54
N GLY A 332 14.99 -0.06 0.65
CA GLY A 332 15.06 1.33 1.09
C GLY A 332 16.48 1.89 1.24
N THR A 333 17.50 1.02 1.20
CA THR A 333 18.93 1.38 1.18
C THR A 333 19.55 1.40 -0.22
N ASP A 334 18.82 0.99 -1.26
CA ASP A 334 19.32 0.83 -2.62
C ASP A 334 18.79 1.91 -3.56
N ILE A 335 19.52 3.01 -3.67
CA ILE A 335 19.13 4.15 -4.52
C ILE A 335 18.91 3.73 -5.99
N PRO A 336 19.82 3.00 -6.66
CA PRO A 336 19.56 2.48 -8.01
C PRO A 336 18.27 1.65 -8.11
N GLY A 337 18.04 0.73 -7.17
CA GLY A 337 16.81 -0.07 -7.13
C GLY A 337 15.56 0.78 -6.91
N MET A 338 15.60 1.77 -6.02
CA MET A 338 14.50 2.70 -5.77
C MET A 338 14.22 3.57 -6.99
N TYR A 339 15.25 4.09 -7.65
CA TYR A 339 15.12 4.85 -8.89
C TYR A 339 14.49 4.01 -10.00
N ARG A 340 14.91 2.75 -10.14
CA ARG A 340 14.30 1.77 -11.06
C ARG A 340 12.80 1.61 -10.77
N MET A 341 12.48 1.41 -9.50
CA MET A 341 11.10 1.24 -9.04
C MET A 341 10.24 2.47 -9.31
N TRP A 342 10.78 3.68 -9.11
CA TRP A 342 10.09 4.96 -9.34
C TRP A 342 9.87 5.25 -10.81
N THR A 343 10.91 5.06 -11.62
CA THR A 343 10.86 5.32 -13.06
C THR A 343 10.14 4.22 -13.82
N GLU A 344 9.93 3.06 -13.20
CA GLU A 344 9.37 1.85 -13.81
C GLU A 344 10.14 1.41 -15.06
N LYS A 345 11.45 1.74 -15.12
CA LYS A 345 12.35 1.33 -16.18
C LYS A 345 13.18 0.13 -15.75
N PRO A 346 13.65 -0.72 -16.66
CA PRO A 346 14.76 -1.62 -16.37
C PRO A 346 16.05 -0.80 -16.14
N LEU A 347 17.05 -1.38 -15.45
CA LEU A 347 18.39 -0.80 -15.42
C LEU A 347 19.00 -0.95 -16.83
N GLU A 348 19.30 0.16 -17.48
CA GLU A 348 20.11 0.18 -18.69
C GLU A 348 21.58 0.04 -18.28
N ASP A 349 22.30 -0.95 -18.83
CA ASP A 349 23.76 -1.11 -18.77
C ASP A 349 24.43 -0.82 -17.41
N ALA A 350 23.92 -1.40 -16.33
CA ALA A 350 24.71 -1.49 -15.10
C ALA A 350 25.71 -2.64 -15.25
N GLU A 351 26.99 -2.33 -15.46
CA GLU A 351 28.10 -3.30 -15.37
C GLU A 351 28.15 -4.03 -13.99
N VAL A 352 27.30 -3.63 -13.03
CA VAL A 352 27.22 -4.16 -11.66
C VAL A 352 25.77 -4.41 -11.22
N ALA A 353 24.93 -5.06 -12.05
CA ALA A 353 23.59 -5.47 -11.62
C ALA A 353 23.67 -6.52 -10.48
N ARG A 354 22.97 -6.30 -9.37
CA ARG A 354 22.87 -7.25 -8.25
C ARG A 354 21.90 -8.39 -8.61
N PRO A 355 21.96 -9.57 -7.95
CA PRO A 355 20.96 -10.62 -8.14
C PRO A 355 19.53 -10.10 -8.00
N ALA A 356 19.28 -9.24 -7.01
CA ALA A 356 17.99 -8.61 -6.80
C ALA A 356 17.49 -7.80 -8.01
N ASP A 357 18.40 -7.23 -8.80
CA ASP A 357 18.05 -6.35 -9.91
C ASP A 357 17.48 -7.07 -11.11
N VAL A 358 17.82 -8.35 -11.23
CA VAL A 358 17.31 -9.27 -12.25
C VAL A 358 16.31 -10.26 -11.67
N GLY A 359 15.78 -9.98 -10.47
CA GLY A 359 14.76 -10.80 -9.80
C GLY A 359 15.28 -12.13 -9.23
N LEU A 360 16.59 -12.30 -9.12
CA LEU A 360 17.20 -13.48 -8.50
C LEU A 360 17.23 -13.35 -6.97
N PRO A 361 17.27 -14.48 -6.24
CA PRO A 361 17.39 -14.46 -4.80
C PRO A 361 18.64 -13.70 -4.33
N ASP A 362 18.47 -12.85 -3.32
CA ASP A 362 19.54 -12.01 -2.80
C ASP A 362 19.67 -12.18 -1.28
N ALA A 363 20.91 -12.31 -0.79
CA ALA A 363 21.18 -12.60 0.61
C ALA A 363 20.82 -11.44 1.54
N GLU A 364 21.02 -10.19 1.08
CA GLU A 364 20.66 -9.00 1.85
C GLU A 364 19.15 -8.90 2.01
N TRP A 365 18.39 -9.11 0.92
CA TRP A 365 16.93 -9.12 0.94
C TRP A 365 16.38 -10.18 1.89
N LYS A 366 16.90 -11.41 1.81
CA LYS A 366 16.50 -12.51 2.70
C LYS A 366 16.79 -12.18 4.16
N ARG A 367 17.97 -11.62 4.45
CA ARG A 367 18.34 -11.18 5.80
C ARG A 367 17.35 -10.14 6.31
N ILE A 368 17.04 -9.11 5.51
CA ILE A 368 16.12 -8.05 5.91
C ILE A 368 14.72 -8.61 6.18
N VAL A 369 14.14 -9.38 5.25
CA VAL A 369 12.79 -9.98 5.43
C VAL A 369 12.72 -10.94 6.62
N SER A 370 13.80 -11.63 6.97
CA SER A 370 13.84 -12.49 8.16
C SER A 370 13.68 -11.72 9.48
N MET A 371 13.72 -10.39 9.43
CA MET A 371 13.47 -9.49 10.56
C MET A 371 12.09 -8.84 10.49
N SER A 372 11.14 -9.38 9.70
CA SER A 372 9.77 -8.85 9.65
C SER A 372 9.01 -9.06 10.95
N LEU A 373 7.90 -8.34 11.13
CA LEU A 373 7.13 -8.35 12.37
C LEU A 373 6.72 -9.78 12.77
N SER A 374 6.25 -10.58 11.81
CA SER A 374 5.87 -11.98 12.06
C SER A 374 7.05 -12.83 12.55
N HIS A 375 8.25 -12.63 12.02
CA HIS A 375 9.45 -13.35 12.48
C HIS A 375 9.91 -12.87 13.86
N VAL A 376 9.80 -11.57 14.15
CA VAL A 376 10.13 -11.01 15.47
C VAL A 376 9.16 -11.56 16.53
N ILE A 377 7.86 -11.53 16.26
CA ILE A 377 6.84 -12.10 17.16
C ILE A 377 7.10 -13.59 17.39
N GLY A 378 7.33 -14.36 16.32
CA GLY A 378 7.62 -15.80 16.41
C GLY A 378 8.83 -16.10 17.29
N ARG A 379 9.95 -15.38 17.10
CA ARG A 379 11.16 -15.52 17.94
C ARG A 379 10.90 -15.16 19.40
N ASN A 380 10.19 -14.07 19.66
CA ASN A 380 9.88 -13.62 21.02
C ASN A 380 8.97 -14.63 21.76
N MET A 381 7.98 -15.19 21.06
CA MET A 381 7.13 -16.26 21.62
C MET A 381 7.93 -17.52 21.95
N GLN A 382 8.81 -17.98 21.03
CA GLN A 382 9.67 -19.13 21.27
C GLN A 382 10.62 -18.92 22.45
N ALA A 383 11.21 -17.73 22.58
CA ALA A 383 12.06 -17.38 23.70
C ALA A 383 11.30 -17.40 25.03
N ALA A 384 10.09 -16.81 25.08
CA ALA A 384 9.25 -16.80 26.27
C ALA A 384 8.85 -18.22 26.72
N LEU A 385 8.50 -19.10 25.77
CA LEU A 385 8.19 -20.50 26.05
C LEU A 385 9.41 -21.28 26.59
N SER A 386 10.60 -20.97 26.08
CA SER A 386 11.86 -21.63 26.52
C SER A 386 12.27 -21.22 27.94
N VAL A 387 12.08 -19.96 28.32
CA VAL A 387 12.32 -19.47 29.69
C VAL A 387 11.33 -20.09 30.69
N GLY A 388 10.07 -20.24 30.30
CA GLY A 388 9.05 -20.90 31.12
C GLY A 388 9.33 -22.39 31.37
N ALA A 389 10.00 -23.08 30.44
CA ALA A 389 10.38 -24.47 30.59
C ALA A 389 11.57 -24.68 31.55
N HIS A 390 12.53 -23.74 31.59
CA HIS A 390 13.69 -23.80 32.49
C HIS A 390 13.42 -23.25 33.91
N GLY A 391 12.36 -22.45 34.08
CA GLY A 391 11.92 -21.95 35.40
C GLY A 391 11.17 -22.98 36.27
N ARG A 392 10.95 -24.20 35.77
CA ARG A 392 10.35 -25.33 36.53
C ARG A 392 11.40 -26.35 36.97
N ALA A 393 12.60 -25.90 37.36
CA ALA A 393 13.47 -26.71 38.19
C ALA A 393 12.73 -26.97 39.52
N ALA A 394 12.51 -28.25 39.82
CA ALA A 394 11.74 -28.69 40.98
C ALA A 394 12.25 -28.03 42.28
N PRO A 395 11.38 -27.69 43.24
CA PRO A 395 11.85 -27.31 44.56
C PRO A 395 12.69 -28.47 45.08
N HIS A 396 13.97 -28.21 45.32
CA HIS A 396 14.80 -29.12 46.09
C HIS A 396 14.10 -29.31 47.42
N GLY A 397 13.58 -30.53 47.61
CA GLY A 397 12.96 -30.97 48.85
C GLY A 397 13.98 -30.93 50.00
N PRO A 398 13.47 -30.89 51.24
CA PRO A 398 14.19 -30.50 52.46
C PRO A 398 15.43 -31.34 52.77
#